data_AF-A0A519XXM6-F1
#
_entry.id   AF-A0A519XXM6-F1
#
_cell.length_a   1.000
_cell.length_b   1.000
_cell.length_c   1.000
_cell.angle_alpha   90.00
_cell.angle_beta   90.00
_cell.angle_gamma   90.00
#
_symmetry.space_group_name_H-M   'P 1'
#
loop_
_entity.id
_entity.type
_entity.pdbx_description
1 polymer ?
#
loop_
_entity_poly.entity_id
_entity_poly.type
_entity_poly.pdbx_seq_one_letter_code
_entity_poly.pdbx_strand_id
1 'polypeptide(L)'
;MSPEPLFSAALNKGQALLSESHQLAIHWQPGVTTRTLIDEARNTGYLGRATENRIQDIVRVFSRRYMHGRPLPAAHLHQLASQLPVTGLFTEICLIHTAAAHPELDSFIREVYWPAYYAGQRDLSKDAARNFFADAQQKGRIQGEWSEGLLVRTARRLPSIRLAANPSTAPSQSM
;
A
#
# COMPACT_ATOMS: atom_id res chain seq x y z
N MET A 1 19.97 -1.59 -18.38
CA MET A 1 18.58 -1.48 -17.91
C MET A 1 18.25 -2.76 -17.17
N SER A 2 17.93 -2.69 -15.88
CA SER A 2 17.38 -3.85 -15.17
C SER A 2 15.96 -4.11 -15.68
N PRO A 3 15.52 -5.37 -15.82
CA PRO A 3 14.14 -5.67 -16.22
C PRO A 3 13.15 -5.04 -15.23
N GLU A 4 12.05 -4.47 -15.72
CA GLU A 4 10.99 -3.99 -14.83
C GLU A 4 10.48 -5.14 -13.96
N PRO A 5 10.27 -4.92 -12.65
CA PRO A 5 9.81 -5.97 -11.75
C PRO A 5 8.38 -6.38 -12.12
N LEU A 6 8.18 -7.68 -12.32
CA LEU A 6 6.88 -8.25 -12.66
C LEU A 6 5.85 -8.05 -11.53
N PHE A 7 4.61 -7.81 -11.91
CA PHE A 7 3.48 -7.63 -11.03
C PHE A 7 3.12 -8.95 -10.35
N SER A 8 2.81 -8.88 -9.06
CA SER A 8 2.43 -10.04 -8.25
C SER A 8 1.08 -9.83 -7.57
N ALA A 9 0.39 -10.92 -7.23
CA ALA A 9 -0.85 -10.84 -6.46
C ALA A 9 -0.62 -10.51 -4.97
N ALA A 10 0.61 -10.19 -4.55
CA ALA A 10 0.98 -9.97 -3.16
C ALA A 10 0.22 -8.80 -2.51
N LEU A 11 -0.18 -7.79 -3.30
CA LEU A 11 -1.00 -6.68 -2.83
C LEU A 11 -2.31 -7.14 -2.15
N ASN A 12 -2.88 -8.27 -2.60
CA ASN A 12 -4.11 -8.82 -2.04
C ASN A 12 -4.02 -9.25 -0.58
N LYS A 13 -2.82 -9.55 -0.06
CA LYS A 13 -2.62 -10.06 1.30
C LYS A 13 -2.51 -8.97 2.36
N GLY A 14 -2.31 -7.71 1.97
CA GLY A 14 -1.87 -6.63 2.88
C GLY A 14 -2.81 -5.43 3.04
N GLN A 15 -4.04 -5.47 2.51
CA GLN A 15 -4.91 -4.29 2.40
C GLN A 15 -5.55 -3.85 3.73
N ALA A 16 -5.79 -4.78 4.65
CA ALA A 16 -6.44 -4.47 5.93
C ALA A 16 -5.45 -4.05 7.04
N LEU A 17 -4.17 -3.84 6.71
CA LEU A 17 -3.10 -3.75 7.71
C LEU A 17 -2.81 -2.34 8.22
N LEU A 18 -3.66 -1.33 8.00
CA LEU A 18 -3.36 0.03 8.48
C LEU A 18 -3.30 0.06 10.01
N SER A 19 -4.32 -0.49 10.68
CA SER A 19 -4.36 -0.54 12.15
C SER A 19 -3.24 -1.40 12.70
N GLU A 20 -3.00 -2.59 12.14
CA GLU A 20 -1.91 -3.45 12.59
C GLU A 20 -0.52 -2.86 12.30
N SER A 21 -0.35 -2.15 11.18
CA SER A 21 0.91 -1.45 10.88
C SER A 21 1.13 -0.28 11.85
N HIS A 22 0.06 0.40 12.26
CA HIS A 22 0.13 1.45 13.28
C HIS A 22 0.53 0.87 14.64
N GLN A 23 -0.10 -0.22 15.07
CA GLN A 23 0.29 -0.91 16.30
C GLN A 23 1.73 -1.42 16.25
N LEU A 24 2.14 -2.06 15.15
CA LEU A 24 3.53 -2.49 14.96
C LEU A 24 4.49 -1.30 14.97
N ALA A 25 4.13 -0.16 14.36
CA ALA A 25 4.97 1.03 14.38
C ALA A 25 5.13 1.58 15.81
N ILE A 26 4.09 1.57 16.64
CA ILE A 26 4.18 1.98 18.05
C ILE A 26 5.17 1.11 18.83
N HIS A 27 5.12 -0.22 18.63
CA HIS A 27 5.92 -1.18 19.40
C HIS A 27 7.30 -1.47 18.82
N TRP A 28 7.53 -1.16 17.54
CA TRP A 28 8.80 -1.41 16.88
C TRP A 28 9.95 -0.60 17.49
N GLN A 29 11.14 -1.20 17.57
CA GLN A 29 12.36 -0.54 18.02
C GLN A 29 13.50 -0.69 17.00
N PRO A 30 14.45 0.25 16.94
CA PRO A 30 15.64 0.11 16.10
C PRO A 30 16.40 -1.19 16.36
N GLY A 31 16.72 -1.92 15.30
CA GLY A 31 17.49 -3.16 15.38
C GLY A 31 16.68 -4.44 15.64
N VAL A 32 15.36 -4.36 15.84
CA VAL A 32 14.53 -5.56 16.00
C VAL A 32 14.43 -6.36 14.70
N THR A 33 14.43 -7.69 14.84
CA THR A 33 14.22 -8.60 13.72
C THR A 33 12.74 -8.92 13.54
N THR A 34 12.34 -9.39 12.35
CA THR A 34 10.99 -9.91 12.10
C THR A 34 10.57 -10.98 13.13
N ARG A 35 11.49 -11.87 13.54
CA ARG A 35 11.23 -12.89 14.55
C ARG A 35 10.94 -12.26 15.91
N THR A 36 11.78 -11.34 16.36
CA THR A 36 11.59 -10.63 17.63
C THR A 36 10.25 -9.89 17.67
N LEU A 37 9.87 -9.26 16.56
CA LEU A 37 8.60 -8.53 16.46
C LEU A 37 7.38 -9.47 16.50
N ILE A 38 7.48 -10.67 15.92
CA ILE A 38 6.45 -11.72 16.04
C ILE A 38 6.32 -12.17 17.50
N ASP A 39 7.44 -12.49 18.15
CA ASP A 39 7.44 -12.97 19.53
C ASP A 39 6.86 -11.92 20.48
N GLU A 40 7.23 -10.65 20.29
CA GLU A 40 6.67 -9.53 21.05
C GLU A 40 5.16 -9.39 20.85
N ALA A 41 4.69 -9.34 19.60
CA ALA A 41 3.27 -9.20 19.29
C ALA A 41 2.41 -10.34 19.88
N ARG A 42 2.96 -11.56 19.93
CA ARG A 42 2.32 -12.72 20.55
C ARG A 42 2.22 -12.59 22.07
N ASN A 43 3.32 -12.17 22.71
CA ASN A 43 3.41 -12.12 24.16
C ASN A 43 2.59 -10.98 24.76
N THR A 44 2.49 -9.85 24.07
CA THR A 44 1.74 -8.67 24.54
C THR A 44 0.29 -8.64 24.07
N GLY A 45 -0.01 -9.27 22.93
CA GLY A 45 -1.36 -9.31 22.36
C GLY A 45 -1.86 -7.98 21.77
N TYR A 46 -0.99 -7.01 21.46
CA TYR A 46 -1.43 -5.70 20.92
C TYR A 46 -2.05 -5.79 19.51
N LEU A 47 -1.88 -6.92 18.80
CA LEU A 47 -2.57 -7.21 17.54
C LEU A 47 -3.97 -7.85 17.74
N GLY A 48 -4.48 -7.87 18.97
CA GLY A 48 -5.77 -8.44 19.31
C GLY A 48 -5.77 -9.97 19.27
N ARG A 49 -6.94 -10.58 19.01
CA ARG A 49 -7.14 -12.04 18.96
C ARG A 49 -6.65 -12.70 17.66
N ALA A 50 -5.61 -12.15 17.04
CA ALA A 50 -5.04 -12.70 15.82
C ALA A 50 -4.42 -14.08 16.09
N THR A 51 -4.61 -15.02 15.16
CA THR A 51 -3.95 -16.32 15.22
C THR A 51 -2.45 -16.18 14.93
N GLU A 52 -1.66 -17.19 15.30
CA GLU A 52 -0.23 -17.24 15.02
C GLU A 52 0.10 -16.96 13.54
N ASN A 53 -0.56 -17.68 12.64
CA ASN A 53 -0.37 -17.49 11.20
C ASN A 53 -0.72 -16.07 10.76
N ARG A 54 -1.74 -15.45 11.36
CA ARG A 54 -2.13 -14.07 11.06
C ARG A 54 -1.07 -13.08 11.56
N ILE A 55 -0.52 -13.25 12.75
CA ILE A 55 0.58 -12.41 13.28
C ILE A 55 1.79 -12.50 12.34
N GLN A 56 2.19 -13.71 11.94
CA GLN A 56 3.30 -13.90 11.01
C GLN A 56 3.04 -13.22 9.67
N ASP A 57 1.83 -13.32 9.12
CA ASP A 57 1.45 -12.65 7.88
C ASP A 57 1.49 -11.11 8.01
N ILE A 58 0.97 -10.56 9.11
CA ILE A 58 0.99 -9.12 9.41
C ILE A 58 2.45 -8.63 9.47
N VAL A 59 3.29 -9.28 10.28
CA VAL A 59 4.68 -8.86 10.48
C VAL A 59 5.51 -9.04 9.21
N ARG A 60 5.23 -10.08 8.41
CA ARG A 60 5.87 -10.27 7.09
C ARG A 60 5.57 -9.11 6.15
N VAL A 61 4.30 -8.68 6.07
CA VAL A 61 3.92 -7.55 5.21
C VAL A 61 4.50 -6.23 5.74
N PHE A 62 4.48 -6.01 7.06
CA PHE A 62 5.09 -4.84 7.69
C PHE A 62 6.60 -4.78 7.39
N SER A 63 7.31 -5.89 7.58
CA SER A 63 8.75 -5.98 7.33
C SER A 63 9.08 -5.66 5.87
N ARG A 64 8.30 -6.21 4.92
CA ARG A 64 8.48 -5.96 3.48
C ARG A 64 8.27 -4.50 3.09
N ARG A 65 7.46 -3.74 3.81
CA ARG A 65 7.14 -2.34 3.50
C ARG A 65 8.03 -1.34 4.23
N TYR A 66 8.49 -1.68 5.43
CA TYR A 66 9.04 -0.69 6.35
C TYR A 66 10.39 -1.04 6.95
N MET A 67 10.82 -2.31 6.92
CA MET A 67 12.07 -2.77 7.54
C MET A 67 13.20 -2.97 6.51
N HIS A 68 13.21 -2.19 5.43
CA HIS A 68 14.25 -2.21 4.40
C HIS A 68 14.77 -0.80 4.07
N GLY A 69 15.97 -0.71 3.49
CA GLY A 69 16.59 0.56 3.11
C GLY A 69 17.30 1.29 4.26
N ARG A 70 17.87 2.46 3.96
CA ARG A 70 18.51 3.35 4.94
C ARG A 70 18.18 4.82 4.60
N PRO A 71 17.68 5.63 5.55
CA PRO A 71 17.17 5.21 6.87
C PRO A 71 15.97 4.25 6.74
N LEU A 72 15.72 3.46 7.79
CA LEU A 72 14.61 2.50 7.81
C LEU A 72 13.27 3.26 7.90
N PRO A 73 12.31 3.03 6.99
CA PRO A 73 10.98 3.63 7.10
C PRO A 73 10.28 3.35 8.43
N ALA A 74 10.49 2.17 9.02
CA ALA A 74 9.95 1.79 10.32
C ALA A 74 10.39 2.75 11.43
N ALA A 75 11.59 3.34 11.35
CA ALA A 75 12.06 4.32 12.33
C ALA A 75 11.25 5.63 12.26
N HIS A 76 10.98 6.13 11.05
CA HIS A 76 10.13 7.30 10.87
C HIS A 76 8.68 7.02 11.26
N LEU A 77 8.16 5.85 10.89
CA LEU A 77 6.81 5.44 11.27
C LEU A 77 6.66 5.32 12.78
N HIS A 78 7.64 4.76 13.47
CA HIS A 78 7.62 4.68 14.93
C HIS A 78 7.53 6.07 15.58
N GLN A 79 8.35 7.02 15.12
CA GLN A 79 8.32 8.39 15.63
C GLN A 79 6.97 9.08 15.41
N LEU A 80 6.31 8.78 14.29
CA LEU A 80 5.03 9.40 13.91
C LEU A 80 3.81 8.70 14.50
N ALA A 81 3.85 7.37 14.70
CA ALA A 81 2.68 6.58 15.09
C ALA A 81 2.14 6.94 16.49
N SER A 82 2.99 7.45 17.38
CA SER A 82 2.56 7.95 18.70
C SER A 82 1.86 9.31 18.64
N GLN A 83 2.05 10.06 17.56
CA GLN A 83 1.55 11.45 17.41
C GLN A 83 0.41 11.57 16.40
N LEU A 84 0.32 10.62 15.47
CA LEU A 84 -0.66 10.63 14.39
C LEU A 84 -1.74 9.57 14.62
N PRO A 85 -3.02 9.91 14.39
CA PRO A 85 -4.04 8.89 14.27
C PRO A 85 -3.74 7.99 13.07
N VAL A 86 -4.36 6.80 13.05
CA VAL A 86 -4.25 5.85 11.92
C VAL A 86 -4.72 6.46 10.59
N THR A 87 -5.58 7.48 10.65
CA THR A 87 -6.17 8.16 9.49
C THR A 87 -5.35 9.36 9.02
N GLY A 88 -5.68 9.90 7.84
CA GLY A 88 -5.03 11.09 7.30
C GLY A 88 -3.58 10.81 6.91
N LEU A 89 -2.65 11.60 7.46
CA LEU A 89 -1.23 11.56 7.07
C LEU A 89 -0.59 10.18 7.26
N PHE A 90 -0.94 9.43 8.32
CA PHE A 90 -0.41 8.09 8.51
C PHE A 90 -0.80 7.16 7.36
N THR A 91 -2.07 7.21 6.92
CA THR A 91 -2.56 6.48 5.75
C THR A 91 -1.79 6.83 4.49
N GLU A 92 -1.54 8.11 4.25
CA GLU A 92 -0.82 8.58 3.05
C GLU A 92 0.64 8.09 3.04
N ILE A 93 1.32 8.11 4.19
CA ILE A 93 2.68 7.56 4.31
C ILE A 93 2.68 6.05 4.06
N CYS A 94 1.72 5.32 4.64
CA CYS A 94 1.55 3.90 4.37
C CYS A 94 1.28 3.60 2.90
N LEU A 95 0.53 4.47 2.20
CA LEU A 95 0.28 4.33 0.76
C LEU A 95 1.58 4.42 -0.04
N ILE A 96 2.43 5.41 0.24
CA ILE A 96 3.71 5.61 -0.43
C ILE A 96 4.61 4.37 -0.29
N HIS A 97 4.77 3.87 0.94
CA HIS A 97 5.59 2.67 1.19
C HIS A 97 4.96 1.40 0.61
N THR A 98 3.63 1.33 0.56
CA THR A 98 2.95 0.23 -0.11
C THR A 98 3.22 0.27 -1.61
N ALA A 99 3.13 1.44 -2.25
CA ALA A 99 3.45 1.59 -3.67
C ALA A 99 4.92 1.23 -3.96
N ALA A 100 5.86 1.70 -3.14
CA ALA A 100 7.28 1.37 -3.28
C ALA A 100 7.56 -0.15 -3.17
N ALA A 101 6.79 -0.86 -2.34
CA ALA A 101 6.92 -2.31 -2.21
C ALA A 101 6.14 -3.09 -3.29
N HIS A 102 5.23 -2.48 -4.02
CA HIS A 102 4.31 -3.17 -4.94
C HIS A 102 4.35 -2.53 -6.34
N PRO A 103 5.14 -3.08 -7.27
CA PRO A 103 5.25 -2.56 -8.64
C PRO A 103 3.91 -2.37 -9.35
N GLU A 104 2.97 -3.29 -9.11
CA GLU A 104 1.61 -3.20 -9.61
C GLU A 104 0.87 -1.93 -9.16
N LEU A 105 1.09 -1.49 -7.91
CA LEU A 105 0.46 -0.31 -7.34
C LEU A 105 1.20 0.96 -7.76
N ASP A 106 2.54 0.98 -7.75
CA ASP A 106 3.32 2.13 -8.23
C ASP A 106 2.99 2.44 -9.70
N SER A 107 2.97 1.41 -10.55
CA SER A 107 2.62 1.56 -11.97
C SER A 107 1.18 2.04 -12.15
N PHE A 108 0.22 1.48 -11.40
CA PHE A 108 -1.17 1.96 -11.45
C PHE A 108 -1.29 3.44 -11.04
N ILE A 109 -0.56 3.86 -10.00
CA ILE A 109 -0.58 5.25 -9.54
C ILE A 109 -0.03 6.19 -10.64
N ARG A 110 1.07 5.80 -11.30
CA ARG A 110 1.71 6.61 -12.35
C ARG A 110 0.93 6.63 -13.66
N GLU A 111 0.42 5.48 -14.09
CA GLU A 111 -0.14 5.28 -15.43
C GLU A 111 -1.65 5.52 -15.49
N VAL A 112 -2.35 5.42 -14.36
CA VAL A 112 -3.82 5.54 -14.31
C VAL A 112 -4.26 6.67 -13.39
N TYR A 113 -3.80 6.67 -12.13
CA TYR A 113 -4.27 7.64 -11.14
C TYR A 113 -3.88 9.08 -11.48
N TRP A 114 -2.59 9.36 -11.66
CA TRP A 114 -2.12 10.72 -11.95
C TRP A 114 -2.68 11.28 -13.26
N PRO A 115 -2.70 10.53 -14.37
CA PRO A 115 -3.33 11.00 -15.60
C PRO A 115 -4.82 11.33 -15.43
N ALA A 116 -5.58 10.50 -14.72
CA ALA A 116 -6.99 10.76 -14.44
C ALA A 116 -7.17 12.01 -13.55
N TYR A 117 -6.31 12.17 -12.55
CA TYR A 117 -6.27 13.36 -11.68
C TYR A 117 -6.05 14.64 -12.50
N TYR A 118 -5.01 14.67 -13.34
CA TYR A 118 -4.70 15.83 -14.17
C TYR A 118 -5.80 16.13 -15.20
N ALA A 119 -6.51 15.11 -15.67
CA ALA A 119 -7.69 15.27 -16.52
C ALA A 119 -8.95 15.76 -15.77
N GLY A 120 -8.88 15.99 -14.46
CA GLY A 120 -9.99 16.49 -13.66
C GLY A 120 -11.07 15.44 -13.36
N GLN A 121 -10.76 14.16 -13.54
CA GLN A 121 -11.68 13.09 -13.13
C GLN A 121 -11.83 13.10 -11.60
N ARG A 122 -13.03 12.77 -11.12
CA ARG A 122 -13.33 12.74 -9.67
C ARG A 122 -13.23 11.33 -9.09
N ASP A 123 -13.45 10.32 -9.93
CA ASP A 123 -13.47 8.92 -9.54
C ASP A 123 -12.74 8.07 -10.59
N LEU A 124 -11.99 7.09 -10.12
CA LEU A 124 -11.46 6.01 -10.96
C LEU A 124 -12.47 4.87 -11.01
N SER A 125 -12.89 4.50 -12.23
CA SER A 125 -13.79 3.36 -12.40
C SER A 125 -13.07 2.05 -12.11
N LYS A 126 -13.82 1.05 -11.62
CA LYS A 126 -13.31 -0.33 -11.49
C LYS A 126 -12.85 -0.89 -12.83
N ASP A 127 -13.45 -0.44 -13.92
CA ASP A 127 -13.08 -0.83 -15.28
C ASP A 127 -11.71 -0.28 -15.69
N ALA A 128 -11.35 0.94 -15.27
CA ALA A 128 -10.01 1.48 -15.52
C ALA A 128 -8.92 0.61 -14.87
N ALA A 129 -9.14 0.18 -13.62
CA ALA A 129 -8.24 -0.73 -12.92
C ALA A 129 -8.20 -2.13 -13.55
N ARG A 130 -9.34 -2.65 -14.02
CA ARG A 130 -9.41 -3.92 -14.74
C ARG A 130 -8.64 -3.86 -16.06
N ASN A 131 -8.87 -2.82 -16.85
CA ASN A 131 -8.24 -2.61 -18.16
C ASN A 131 -6.72 -2.46 -18.01
N PHE A 132 -6.26 -1.76 -16.97
CA PHE A 132 -4.84 -1.65 -16.64
C PHE A 132 -4.19 -3.03 -16.45
N PHE A 133 -4.78 -3.91 -15.65
CA PHE A 133 -4.19 -5.23 -15.43
C PHE A 133 -4.34 -6.16 -16.65
N ALA A 134 -5.42 -6.04 -17.43
CA ALA A 134 -5.57 -6.80 -18.67
C ALA A 134 -4.49 -6.42 -19.71
N ASP A 135 -4.21 -5.13 -19.87
CA ASP A 135 -3.13 -4.62 -20.71
C ASP A 135 -1.75 -5.03 -20.18
N ALA A 136 -1.53 -4.97 -18.86
CA ALA A 136 -0.30 -5.45 -18.23
C ALA A 136 -0.05 -6.95 -18.47
N GLN A 137 -1.11 -7.77 -18.48
CA GLN A 137 -1.01 -9.20 -18.83
C GLN A 137 -0.57 -9.39 -20.28
N GLN A 138 -1.20 -8.68 -21.23
CA GLN A 138 -0.84 -8.75 -22.65
C GLN A 138 0.60 -8.30 -22.90
N LYS A 139 1.09 -7.32 -22.13
CA LYS A 139 2.47 -6.83 -22.17
C LYS A 139 3.48 -7.70 -21.41
N GLY A 140 3.05 -8.81 -20.82
CA GLY A 140 3.93 -9.72 -20.07
C GLY A 140 4.48 -9.12 -18.77
N ARG A 141 3.83 -8.08 -18.21
CA ARG A 141 4.25 -7.43 -16.94
C ARG A 141 3.75 -8.20 -15.72
N ILE A 142 2.99 -9.28 -15.88
CA ILE A 142 2.40 -10.06 -14.79
C ILE A 142 3.16 -11.37 -14.58
N GLN A 143 3.39 -11.75 -13.32
CA GLN A 143 3.89 -13.08 -12.97
C GLN A 143 2.80 -14.14 -13.21
N GLY A 144 2.98 -14.92 -14.28
CA GLY A 144 2.05 -15.96 -14.70
C GLY A 144 0.79 -15.42 -15.38
N GLU A 145 -0.25 -16.24 -15.46
CA GLU A 145 -1.57 -15.83 -15.97
C GLU A 145 -2.52 -15.60 -14.81
N TRP A 146 -3.09 -14.39 -14.74
CA TRP A 146 -4.11 -14.06 -13.76
C TRP A 146 -5.49 -14.31 -14.34
N SER A 147 -6.32 -15.03 -13.59
CA SER A 147 -7.74 -15.14 -13.92
C SER A 147 -8.44 -13.79 -13.79
N GLU A 148 -9.53 -13.60 -14.53
CA GLU A 148 -10.39 -12.41 -14.43
C GLU A 148 -10.80 -12.10 -12.98
N GLY A 149 -11.11 -13.13 -12.19
CA GLY A 149 -11.43 -12.97 -10.77
C GLY A 149 -10.27 -12.41 -9.93
N LEU A 150 -9.03 -12.75 -10.27
CA LEU A 150 -7.83 -12.22 -9.59
C LEU A 150 -7.53 -10.78 -10.01
N LEU A 151 -7.75 -10.43 -11.28
CA LEU A 151 -7.66 -9.06 -11.80
C LEU A 151 -8.65 -8.15 -11.06
N VAL A 152 -9.93 -8.52 -11.04
CA VAL A 152 -10.99 -7.76 -10.36
C VAL A 152 -10.72 -7.65 -8.86
N ARG A 153 -10.23 -8.73 -8.23
CA ARG A 153 -9.88 -8.71 -6.81
C ARG A 153 -8.76 -7.70 -6.55
N THR A 154 -7.68 -7.74 -7.33
CA THR A 154 -6.52 -6.85 -7.19
C THR A 154 -6.90 -5.40 -7.51
N ALA A 155 -7.75 -5.16 -8.51
CA ALA A 155 -8.30 -3.85 -8.83
C ALA A 155 -9.08 -3.24 -7.66
N ARG A 156 -9.89 -4.03 -6.95
CA ARG A 156 -10.56 -3.59 -5.70
C ARG A 156 -9.59 -3.33 -4.56
N ARG A 157 -8.35 -3.85 -4.64
CA ARG A 157 -7.32 -3.63 -3.63
C ARG A 157 -6.59 -2.30 -3.77
N LEU A 158 -6.69 -1.68 -4.94
CA LEU A 158 -6.23 -0.32 -5.14
C LEU A 158 -7.12 0.57 -4.28
N PRO A 159 -6.53 1.47 -3.46
CA PRO A 159 -7.33 2.34 -2.62
C PRO A 159 -8.31 3.10 -3.49
N SER A 160 -9.54 3.30 -3.01
CA SER A 160 -10.43 4.33 -3.53
C SER A 160 -9.78 5.67 -3.21
N ILE A 161 -8.77 6.05 -3.97
CA ILE A 161 -8.14 7.34 -3.81
C ILE A 161 -9.16 8.32 -4.39
N ARG A 162 -9.88 9.01 -3.51
CA ARG A 162 -10.64 10.18 -3.94
C ARG A 162 -9.63 11.11 -4.61
N LEU A 163 -9.80 11.34 -5.89
CA LEU A 163 -9.04 12.34 -6.62
C LEU A 163 -9.43 13.65 -5.93
N ALA A 164 -8.53 14.21 -5.11
CA ALA A 164 -8.77 15.52 -4.53
C ALA A 164 -9.10 16.50 -5.66
N ALA A 165 -9.98 17.48 -5.43
CA ALA A 165 -10.31 18.44 -6.48
C ALA A 165 -9.01 19.07 -7.02
N ASN A 166 -8.80 19.03 -8.33
CA ASN A 166 -7.64 19.64 -8.96
C ASN A 166 -7.65 21.15 -8.62
N PRO A 167 -6.63 21.69 -7.94
CA PRO A 167 -6.59 23.10 -7.56
C PRO A 167 -6.63 24.03 -8.78
N SER A 168 -6.25 23.56 -9.97
CA SER A 168 -6.34 24.31 -11.23
C SER A 168 -7.76 24.48 -11.77
N THR A 169 -8.77 23.86 -11.15
CA THR A 169 -10.20 24.03 -11.51
C THR A 169 -10.99 24.88 -10.51
N ALA A 170 -10.31 25.50 -9.54
CA ALA A 170 -10.94 26.53 -8.72
C ALA A 170 -11.36 27.69 -9.64
N PRO A 171 -12.62 28.15 -9.60
CA PRO A 171 -13.01 29.34 -10.36
C PRO A 171 -12.08 30.47 -9.94
N SER A 172 -11.42 31.09 -10.91
CA SER A 172 -10.72 32.35 -10.69
C SER A 172 -11.73 33.28 -10.04
N GLN A 173 -11.53 33.59 -8.76
CA GLN A 173 -12.32 34.62 -8.11
C GLN A 173 -11.96 35.92 -8.84
N SER A 174 -12.84 36.32 -9.74
CA SER A 174 -12.78 37.62 -10.40
C SER A 174 -12.81 38.71 -9.33
N MET A 175 -11.89 39.67 -9.50
CA MET A 175 -11.85 40.96 -8.79
C MET A 175 -13.17 41.71 -8.87
#